data_AF-A0A7R9GKG7-F1
#
_entry.id   AF-A0A7R9GKG7-F1
#
_cell.length_a   1.000
_cell.length_b   1.000
_cell.length_c   1.000
_cell.angle_alpha   90.00
_cell.angle_beta   90.00
_cell.angle_gamma   90.00
#
_symmetry.space_group_name_H-M   'P 1'
#
loop_
_entity.id
_entity.type
_entity.pdbx_description
1 polymer ?
#
loop_
_entity_poly.entity_id
_entity_poly.type
_entity_poly.pdbx_seq_one_letter_code
_entity_poly.pdbx_strand_id
1 'polypeptide(L)'
;MAGGPGYILSKAALEKFVLKGLSNPNICRQDSGGFEDAEMGICLDKLNVVYGDSRDPGKRWKFFPYAPDIQLDPEGFKAEDKAWFSDYITHPYVYVSFEVCIV
;
A
#
# COMPACT_ATOMS: atom_id res chain seq x y z
N MET A 1 -0.96 -1.38 -2.81
CA MET A 1 0.29 -0.72 -2.35
C MET A 1 -0.01 0.75 -2.16
N ALA A 2 0.73 1.48 -1.32
CA ALA A 2 0.56 2.92 -1.12
C ALA A 2 1.86 3.66 -1.51
N GLY A 3 1.74 4.74 -2.26
CA GLY A 3 2.87 5.48 -2.83
C GLY A 3 3.56 6.39 -1.82
N GLY A 4 2.78 7.16 -1.05
CA GLY A 4 3.29 8.11 -0.05
C GLY A 4 4.37 7.56 0.90
N PRO A 5 4.14 6.45 1.63
CA PRO A 5 5.13 5.86 2.53
C PRO A 5 6.28 5.14 1.81
N GLY A 6 6.19 5.00 0.48
CA GLY A 6 7.11 4.23 -0.33
C GLY A 6 6.87 2.73 -0.29
N TYR A 7 7.57 2.03 -1.17
CA TYR A 7 7.51 0.58 -1.35
C TYR A 7 8.90 0.04 -1.69
N ILE A 8 9.13 -1.24 -1.38
CA ILE A 8 10.41 -1.92 -1.63
C ILE A 8 10.15 -3.07 -2.59
N LEU A 9 10.91 -3.12 -3.67
CA LEU A 9 10.88 -4.19 -4.65
C LEU A 9 12.18 -4.99 -4.59
N SER A 10 12.08 -6.31 -4.68
CA SER A 10 13.25 -7.13 -4.96
C SER A 10 13.76 -6.83 -6.37
N LYS A 11 15.05 -7.06 -6.60
CA LYS A 11 15.66 -6.90 -7.93
C LYS A 11 14.87 -7.65 -9.01
N ALA A 12 14.48 -8.90 -8.74
CA ALA A 12 13.72 -9.72 -9.68
C ALA A 12 12.29 -9.19 -9.95
N ALA A 13 11.64 -8.62 -8.93
CA ALA A 13 10.33 -7.99 -9.10
C ALA A 13 10.43 -6.75 -10.00
N LEU A 14 11.43 -5.90 -9.77
CA LEU A 14 11.68 -4.72 -10.60
C LEU A 14 12.00 -5.10 -12.05
N GLU A 15 12.86 -6.10 -12.26
CA GLU A 15 13.18 -6.60 -13.60
C GLU A 15 11.92 -7.12 -14.32
N LYS A 16 11.07 -7.90 -13.65
CA LYS A 16 9.79 -8.35 -14.24
C LYS A 16 8.88 -7.18 -14.56
N PHE A 17 8.74 -6.22 -13.65
CA PHE A 17 7.89 -5.05 -13.82
C PHE A 17 8.28 -4.26 -15.07
N VAL A 18 9.56 -3.94 -15.21
CA VAL A 18 10.06 -3.14 -16.33
C VAL A 18 10.04 -3.93 -17.64
N LEU A 19 10.56 -5.16 -17.64
CA LEU A 19 10.79 -5.91 -18.87
C LEU A 19 9.55 -6.64 -19.39
N LYS A 20 8.56 -6.91 -18.53
CA LYS A 20 7.36 -7.68 -18.89
C LYS A 20 6.05 -6.93 -18.66
N GLY A 21 6.02 -6.01 -17.70
CA GLY A 21 4.82 -5.27 -17.30
C GLY A 21 4.61 -4.00 -18.11
N LEU A 22 5.51 -3.03 -17.95
CA LEU A 22 5.31 -1.64 -18.40
C LEU A 22 4.96 -1.50 -19.88
N SER A 23 5.51 -2.33 -20.77
CA SER A 23 5.22 -2.28 -22.20
C SER A 23 4.03 -3.16 -22.64
N ASN A 24 3.38 -3.86 -21.71
CA ASN A 24 2.30 -4.80 -22.01
C ASN A 24 0.94 -4.24 -21.54
N PRO A 25 0.07 -3.79 -22.46
CA PRO A 25 -1.22 -3.19 -22.12
C PRO A 25 -2.20 -4.15 -21.44
N ASN A 26 -2.00 -5.46 -21.55
CA ASN A 26 -2.85 -6.45 -20.87
C ASN A 26 -2.46 -6.60 -19.38
N ILE A 27 -1.23 -6.21 -19.03
CA ILE A 27 -0.69 -6.34 -17.68
C ILE A 27 -0.77 -4.98 -16.96
N CYS A 28 -0.02 -3.99 -17.44
CA CYS A 28 0.02 -2.64 -16.90
C CYS A 28 -0.87 -1.70 -17.73
N ARG A 29 -1.59 -0.80 -17.06
CA ARG A 29 -2.27 0.34 -17.69
C ARG A 29 -1.26 1.24 -18.43
N GLN A 30 -1.66 1.82 -19.56
CA GLN A 30 -0.75 2.56 -20.46
C GLN A 30 -1.08 4.06 -20.61
N ASP A 31 -2.25 4.50 -20.17
CA ASP A 31 -2.59 5.93 -20.18
C ASP A 31 -2.14 6.59 -18.86
N SER A 32 -2.30 7.90 -18.76
CA SER A 32 -1.98 8.67 -17.54
C SER A 32 -3.10 8.64 -16.48
N GLY A 33 -4.07 7.72 -16.60
CA GLY A 33 -5.18 7.60 -15.66
C GLY A 33 -4.87 6.69 -14.48
N GLY A 34 -5.70 6.78 -13.44
CA GLY A 34 -5.56 5.97 -12.23
C GLY A 34 -4.54 6.54 -11.23
N PHE A 35 -4.36 5.83 -10.12
CA PHE A 35 -3.35 6.15 -9.12
C PHE A 35 -2.11 5.27 -9.37
N GLU A 36 -0.95 5.89 -9.54
CA GLU A 36 0.30 5.21 -9.96
C GLU A 36 0.66 4.02 -9.06
N ASP A 37 0.53 4.19 -7.75
CA ASP A 37 0.85 3.20 -6.73
C ASP A 37 -0.12 2.02 -6.72
N ALA A 38 -1.42 2.29 -6.91
CA ALA A 38 -2.46 1.28 -7.04
C ALA A 38 -2.29 0.48 -8.34
N GLU A 39 -2.10 1.15 -9.47
CA GLU A 39 -1.92 0.53 -10.78
C GLU A 39 -0.63 -0.30 -10.85
N MET A 40 0.45 0.18 -10.23
CA MET A 40 1.68 -0.59 -10.10
C MET A 40 1.45 -1.86 -9.25
N GLY A 41 0.66 -1.79 -8.18
CA GLY A 41 0.21 -2.96 -7.42
C GLY A 41 -0.51 -3.98 -8.30
N ILE A 42 -1.54 -3.53 -9.00
CA ILE A 42 -2.32 -4.38 -9.91
C ILE A 42 -1.42 -5.02 -10.96
N CYS A 43 -0.46 -4.27 -11.52
CA CYS A 43 0.45 -4.80 -12.53
C CYS A 43 1.42 -5.85 -11.97
N LEU A 44 2.00 -5.62 -10.79
CA LEU A 44 2.88 -6.59 -10.12
C LEU A 44 2.13 -7.88 -9.77
N ASP A 45 0.87 -7.78 -9.32
CA ASP A 45 0.03 -8.93 -9.03
C ASP A 45 -0.22 -9.77 -10.30
N LYS A 46 -0.59 -9.14 -11.42
CA LYS A 46 -0.72 -9.82 -12.73
C LYS A 46 0.58 -10.46 -13.23
N LEU A 47 1.74 -9.95 -12.80
CA LEU A 47 3.06 -10.54 -13.07
C LEU A 47 3.43 -11.68 -12.12
N ASN A 48 2.50 -12.09 -11.25
CA ASN A 48 2.70 -13.07 -10.19
C ASN A 48 3.86 -12.69 -9.25
N VAL A 49 3.97 -11.40 -8.92
CA VAL A 49 4.87 -10.91 -7.88
C VAL A 49 4.12 -10.94 -6.55
N VAL A 50 4.62 -11.76 -5.61
CA VAL A 50 3.98 -11.93 -4.31
C VAL A 50 4.35 -10.77 -3.39
N TYR A 51 3.35 -10.25 -2.68
CA TYR A 51 3.54 -9.23 -1.65
C TYR A 51 4.18 -9.82 -0.39
N GLY A 52 5.20 -9.14 0.14
CA GLY A 52 5.76 -9.46 1.45
C GLY A 52 4.91 -8.89 2.59
N ASP A 53 4.86 -9.58 3.73
CA ASP A 53 4.31 -9.03 4.97
C ASP A 53 5.27 -7.98 5.53
N SER A 54 4.92 -6.70 5.37
CA SER A 54 5.73 -5.57 5.81
C SER A 54 5.46 -5.16 7.25
N ARG A 55 4.57 -5.85 7.98
CA ARG A 55 4.28 -5.54 9.39
C ARG A 55 5.49 -5.83 10.28
N ASP A 56 5.52 -5.21 11.45
CA ASP A 56 6.51 -5.52 12.47
C ASP A 56 6.23 -6.88 13.15
N PRO A 57 7.11 -7.37 14.05
CA PRO A 57 6.89 -8.64 14.76
C PRO A 57 5.58 -8.68 15.58
N GLY A 58 5.07 -7.52 16.00
CA GLY A 58 3.79 -7.36 16.69
C GLY A 58 2.58 -7.25 15.74
N LYS A 59 2.76 -7.51 14.44
CA LYS A 59 1.71 -7.38 13.40
C LYS A 59 1.16 -5.96 13.26
N ARG A 60 1.94 -4.95 13.63
CA ARG A 60 1.61 -3.53 13.42
C ARG A 60 2.10 -3.08 12.05
N TRP A 61 1.30 -2.25 11.41
CA TRP A 61 1.58 -1.68 10.09
C TRP A 61 2.72 -0.66 10.16
N LYS A 62 3.48 -0.51 9.08
CA LYS A 62 4.62 0.43 8.98
C LYS A 62 4.53 1.40 7.80
N PHE A 63 3.91 1.00 6.70
CA PHE A 63 3.79 1.79 5.47
C PHE A 63 2.37 2.33 5.34
N PHE A 64 2.03 3.34 6.14
CA PHE A 64 0.68 3.90 6.10
C PHE A 64 0.56 5.05 5.08
N PRO A 65 -0.58 5.17 4.37
CA PRO A 65 -0.77 6.20 3.33
C PRO A 65 -1.06 7.61 3.85
N TYR A 66 -1.34 7.76 5.14
CA TYR A 66 -1.75 9.03 5.75
C TYR A 66 -0.68 9.61 6.68
N ALA A 67 -0.91 10.82 7.19
CA ALA A 67 -0.08 11.39 8.25
C ALA A 67 -0.45 10.79 9.62
N PRO A 68 0.49 10.77 10.60
CA PRO A 68 0.27 10.17 11.91
C PRO A 68 -0.97 10.68 12.64
N ASP A 69 -1.29 11.97 12.55
CA ASP A 69 -2.48 12.57 13.15
C ASP A 69 -3.78 11.91 12.67
N ILE A 70 -3.90 11.61 11.38
CA ILE A 70 -5.07 10.94 10.81
C ILE A 70 -5.13 9.45 11.23
N GLN A 71 -3.98 8.79 11.38
CA GLN A 71 -3.93 7.37 11.76
C GLN A 71 -4.20 7.13 13.23
N LEU A 72 -3.83 8.09 14.08
CA LEU A 72 -3.98 8.03 15.52
C LEU A 72 -5.36 8.50 15.98
N ASP A 73 -6.13 9.14 15.10
CA ASP A 73 -7.48 9.62 15.37
C ASP A 73 -8.55 8.69 14.77
N PRO A 74 -9.24 7.87 15.59
CA PRO A 74 -10.32 6.99 15.14
C PRO A 74 -11.50 7.75 14.50
N GLU A 75 -11.72 9.00 14.92
CA GLU A 75 -12.78 9.90 14.42
C GLU A 75 -12.32 10.67 13.18
N GLY A 76 -11.03 10.99 13.11
CA GLY A 76 -10.37 11.66 11.99
C GLY A 76 -10.22 10.79 10.74
N PHE A 77 -10.25 9.46 10.89
CA PHE A 77 -10.27 8.53 9.75
C PHE A 77 -11.68 8.47 9.15
N LYS A 78 -11.94 9.35 8.17
CA LYS A 78 -13.27 9.55 7.57
C LYS A 78 -13.77 8.31 6.83
N ALA A 79 -15.09 8.24 6.61
CA ALA A 79 -15.72 7.12 5.92
C ALA A 79 -15.21 6.92 4.48
N GLU A 80 -14.93 8.01 3.78
CA GLU A 80 -14.34 8.00 2.43
C GLU A 80 -12.92 7.45 2.41
N ASP A 81 -12.09 7.83 3.39
CA ASP A 81 -10.76 7.29 3.60
C ASP A 81 -10.81 5.80 3.94
N LYS A 82 -11.79 5.40 4.76
CA LYS A 82 -12.05 4.00 5.09
C LYS A 82 -12.46 3.18 3.87
N ALA A 83 -13.25 3.73 2.95
CA ALA A 83 -13.81 2.99 1.83
C ALA A 83 -12.72 2.47 0.88
N TRP A 84 -11.93 3.35 0.27
CA TRP A 84 -10.86 2.91 -0.63
C TRP A 84 -9.77 2.17 0.13
N PHE A 85 -9.39 2.62 1.33
CA PHE A 85 -8.33 1.94 2.09
C PHE A 85 -8.70 0.49 2.40
N SER A 86 -9.97 0.23 2.73
CA SER A 86 -10.48 -1.13 2.96
C SER A 86 -10.41 -2.02 1.72
N ASP A 87 -10.57 -1.46 0.52
CA ASP A 87 -10.51 -2.22 -0.74
C ASP A 87 -9.08 -2.70 -1.09
N TYR A 88 -8.05 -2.02 -0.57
CA TYR A 88 -6.64 -2.28 -0.92
C TYR A 88 -5.78 -2.83 0.23
N ILE A 89 -6.32 -2.99 1.44
CA ILE A 89 -5.60 -3.59 2.56
C ILE A 89 -5.64 -5.12 2.50
N THR A 90 -4.48 -5.74 2.71
CA THR A 90 -4.34 -7.20 2.76
C THR A 90 -4.52 -7.80 4.15
N HIS A 91 -4.47 -6.96 5.18
CA HIS A 91 -4.61 -7.37 6.58
C HIS A 91 -5.66 -6.50 7.28
N PRO A 92 -6.23 -6.96 8.39
CA PRO A 92 -7.07 -6.10 9.22
C PRO A 92 -6.29 -4.88 9.72
N TYR A 93 -6.91 -3.71 9.65
CA TYR A 93 -6.39 -2.53 10.31
C TYR A 93 -6.56 -2.69 11.82
N VAL A 94 -5.47 -2.52 12.58
CA VAL A 94 -5.49 -2.58 14.04
C VAL A 94 -5.21 -1.19 14.56
N TYR A 95 -6.19 -0.59 15.23
CA TYR A 95 -6.00 0.68 15.92
C TYR A 95 -5.01 0.47 17.07
N VAL A 96 -3.91 1.21 17.05
CA VAL A 96 -2.95 1.24 18.15
C VAL A 96 -3.23 2.51 18.93
N SER A 97 -3.93 2.39 20.05
CA SER A 97 -4.05 3.50 20.99
C SER A 97 -2.68 3.73 21.63
N PHE A 98 -2.14 4.94 21.50
CA PHE A 98 -1.02 5.34 22.34
C PHE A 98 -1.59 5.63 23.72
N GLU A 99 -1.19 4.86 24.73
CA GLU A 99 -1.10 5.43 26.07
C GLU A 99 -0.04 6.52 25.97
N VAL A 100 -0.49 7.77 25.87
CA VAL A 100 0.40 8.92 25.96
C VAL A 100 1.01 8.87 27.36
N CYS A 101 2.22 8.30 27.48
CA CYS A 101 3.07 8.54 28.63
C CYS A 101 3.47 10.01 28.56
N ILE A 102 2.66 10.86 29.19
CA ILE A 102 3.06 12.21 29.59
C ILE A 102 4.14 11.99 30.66
N VAL A 103 5.41 12.05 30.24
CA VAL A 103 6.55 12.26 31.16
C VAL A 103 6.58 13.71 31.60
#